data_AF-A0A9W2Z5V6-F1
#
_entry.id   AF-A0A9W2Z5V6-F1
#
_cell.length_a   1.000
_cell.length_b   1.000
_cell.length_c   1.000
_cell.angle_alpha   90.00
_cell.angle_beta   90.00
_cell.angle_gamma   90.00
#
_symmetry.space_group_name_H-M   'P 1'
#
loop_
_entity.id
_entity.type
_entity.pdbx_description
1 polymer ?
#
loop_
_entity_poly.entity_id
_entity_poly.type
_entity_poly.pdbx_seq_one_letter_code
_entity_poly.pdbx_strand_id
1 'polypeptide(L)'
;MSLQWSFSLLLLFAVCSMSEVAGLAPPLKVSAFNIQTFGKTKMSNDTIANYIINITSRYDIVVIQEVRDSTFFALNKLWAGLNLTGPWGLTLSEPLGRTSYKEQYAFFYRTPKVTIRGTFQYNDSALDVFEREPFAVEVEYYSVAKLANNRIALQALHTKPTDTVQELQALPNAMRAANASFPNAKGIIAMSDMNADCSYLSSSNRKQLEIFQNGTGFTSVIPDTFDTTSTAGTDCAYDRAIILGQGVVVSGAATYRFDDQLRLDVDTTLAISDHYPIEFNLY
;
A
#
# COMPACT_ATOMS: atom_id res chain seq x y z
N MET A 1 76.45 20.67 23.40
CA MET A 1 75.79 19.65 22.56
C MET A 1 74.46 19.31 23.20
N SER A 2 73.40 20.01 22.81
CA SER A 2 72.04 19.83 23.33
C SER A 2 71.14 19.42 22.18
N LEU A 3 70.65 18.18 22.24
CA LEU A 3 69.66 17.60 21.34
C LEU A 3 68.29 18.26 21.65
N GLN A 4 67.69 18.93 20.68
CA GLN A 4 66.27 19.28 20.73
C GLN A 4 65.56 18.60 19.56
N TRP A 5 64.77 17.59 19.91
CA TRP A 5 63.77 16.98 19.05
C TRP A 5 62.53 17.87 19.08
N SER A 6 62.04 18.28 17.92
CA SER A 6 60.72 18.90 17.80
C SER A 6 59.85 18.02 16.92
N PHE A 7 58.86 17.39 17.56
CA PHE A 7 57.85 16.54 16.95
C PHE A 7 56.96 17.35 16.01
N SER A 8 56.75 16.82 14.79
CA SER A 8 55.72 17.26 13.87
C SER A 8 54.33 16.99 14.44
N LEU A 9 53.50 18.03 14.53
CA LEU A 9 52.06 17.89 14.76
C LEU A 9 51.33 18.16 13.45
N LEU A 10 51.05 17.10 12.68
CA LEU A 10 50.07 17.18 11.59
C LEU A 10 48.68 17.26 12.23
N LEU A 11 48.04 18.44 12.17
CA LEU A 11 46.59 18.55 12.37
C LEU A 11 45.91 17.98 11.11
N LEU A 12 45.39 16.75 11.20
CA LEU A 12 44.34 16.30 10.30
C LEU A 12 43.04 17.02 10.68
N PHE A 13 42.64 18.01 9.89
CA PHE A 13 41.27 18.50 9.91
C PHE A 13 40.38 17.45 9.26
N ALA A 14 39.76 16.59 10.07
CA ALA A 14 38.62 15.81 9.65
C ALA A 14 37.46 16.78 9.41
N VAL A 15 37.20 17.10 8.14
CA VAL A 15 35.96 17.79 7.74
C VAL A 15 34.84 16.78 7.86
N CYS A 16 34.26 16.71 9.05
CA CYS A 16 33.02 15.99 9.29
C CYS A 16 31.89 16.85 8.69
N SER A 17 31.48 16.57 7.46
CA SER A 17 30.27 17.16 6.89
C SER A 17 29.04 16.49 7.51
N MET A 18 28.75 16.84 8.76
CA MET A 18 27.45 16.58 9.38
C MET A 18 26.49 17.65 8.90
N SER A 19 25.89 17.42 7.74
CA SER A 19 24.67 18.13 7.37
C SER A 19 23.50 17.48 8.10
N GLU A 20 23.41 17.70 9.41
CA GLU A 20 22.14 17.50 10.13
C GLU A 20 21.19 18.62 9.69
N VAL A 21 20.48 18.38 8.59
CA VAL A 21 19.31 19.18 8.26
C VAL A 21 18.32 18.95 9.39
N ALA A 22 17.96 20.00 10.11
CA ALA A 22 17.02 19.96 11.21
C ALA A 22 15.69 19.30 10.79
N GLY A 23 15.51 18.04 11.20
CA GLY A 23 14.33 17.54 11.91
C GLY A 23 12.96 17.62 11.25
N LEU A 24 12.84 17.49 9.93
CA LEU A 24 11.52 17.17 9.34
C LEU A 24 11.24 15.68 9.54
N ALA A 25 10.06 15.36 10.07
CA ALA A 25 9.58 13.97 10.09
C ALA A 25 9.64 13.39 8.66
N PRO A 26 9.90 12.09 8.47
CA PRO A 26 9.83 11.49 7.15
C PRO A 26 8.37 11.46 6.64
N PRO A 27 8.15 11.46 5.31
CA PRO A 27 6.83 11.22 4.75
C PRO A 27 6.30 9.85 5.18
N LEU A 28 4.98 9.67 5.13
CA LEU A 28 4.38 8.37 5.46
C LEU A 28 4.66 7.35 4.37
N LYS A 29 5.19 6.18 4.75
CA LYS A 29 5.33 5.07 3.81
C LYS A 29 4.03 4.26 3.72
N VAL A 30 3.40 4.23 2.55
CA VAL A 30 2.09 3.60 2.32
C VAL A 30 2.25 2.42 1.36
N SER A 31 1.53 1.33 1.59
CA SER A 31 1.55 0.15 0.72
C SER A 31 0.19 -0.52 0.57
N ALA A 32 -0.02 -1.18 -0.58
CA ALA A 32 -1.04 -2.21 -0.74
C ALA A 32 -0.36 -3.53 -1.08
N PHE A 33 -0.87 -4.61 -0.51
CA PHE A 33 -0.31 -5.95 -0.65
C PHE A 33 -1.45 -6.98 -0.75
N ASN A 34 -1.65 -7.55 -1.93
CA ASN A 34 -2.40 -8.79 -2.05
C ASN A 34 -1.54 -9.92 -1.46
N ILE A 35 -2.00 -10.51 -0.36
CA ILE A 35 -1.38 -11.69 0.25
C ILE A 35 -2.28 -12.87 -0.08
N GLN A 36 -1.89 -13.63 -1.10
CA GLN A 36 -2.66 -14.75 -1.65
C GLN A 36 -3.28 -15.62 -0.55
N THR A 37 -4.60 -15.69 -0.46
CA THR A 37 -5.33 -16.47 0.56
C THR A 37 -4.89 -16.20 2.00
N PHE A 38 -4.68 -14.93 2.38
CA PHE A 38 -4.34 -14.56 3.76
C PHE A 38 -5.37 -15.11 4.76
N GLY A 39 -4.94 -16.00 5.63
CA GLY A 39 -5.84 -16.67 6.56
C GLY A 39 -5.13 -17.62 7.50
N LYS A 40 -5.91 -18.37 8.26
CA LYS A 40 -5.42 -19.20 9.36
C LYS A 40 -4.30 -20.15 8.95
N THR A 41 -4.47 -20.89 7.85
CA THR A 41 -3.46 -21.84 7.38
C THR A 41 -2.11 -21.17 7.13
N LYS A 42 -2.10 -20.05 6.38
CA LYS A 42 -0.87 -19.32 6.06
C LYS A 42 -0.19 -18.78 7.31
N MET A 43 -0.96 -18.09 8.17
CA MET A 43 -0.41 -17.51 9.40
C MET A 43 -0.10 -18.56 10.48
N SER A 44 -0.51 -19.82 10.34
CA SER A 44 -0.10 -20.91 11.25
C SER A 44 1.30 -21.44 10.96
N ASN A 45 1.84 -21.19 9.76
CA ASN A 45 3.24 -21.45 9.45
C ASN A 45 4.07 -20.26 9.96
N ASP A 46 4.84 -20.48 11.04
CA ASP A 46 5.60 -19.39 11.70
C ASP A 46 6.64 -18.76 10.78
N THR A 47 7.29 -19.52 9.90
CA THR A 47 8.26 -18.99 8.94
C THR A 47 7.58 -18.00 7.99
N ILE A 48 6.45 -18.37 7.40
CA ILE A 48 5.71 -17.52 6.48
C ILE A 48 5.10 -16.31 7.20
N ALA A 49 4.53 -16.52 8.39
CA ALA A 49 4.01 -15.46 9.23
C ALA A 49 5.09 -14.41 9.57
N ASN A 50 6.30 -14.86 9.92
CA ASN A 50 7.41 -13.97 10.22
C ASN A 50 7.86 -13.13 9.01
N TYR A 51 7.86 -13.71 7.80
CA TYR A 51 8.11 -12.93 6.58
C TYR A 51 7.01 -11.90 6.33
N ILE A 52 5.73 -12.27 6.46
CA ILE A 52 4.62 -11.33 6.30
C ILE A 52 4.73 -10.18 7.31
N ILE A 53 5.02 -10.47 8.59
CA ILE A 53 5.23 -9.46 9.63
C ILE A 53 6.42 -8.55 9.26
N ASN A 54 7.55 -9.12 8.83
CA ASN A 54 8.73 -8.36 8.43
C ASN A 54 8.39 -7.40 7.27
N ILE A 55 7.78 -7.92 6.20
CA ILE A 55 7.38 -7.14 5.01
C ILE A 55 6.41 -6.02 5.42
N THR A 56 5.34 -6.33 6.16
CA THR A 56 4.31 -5.37 6.53
C THR A 56 4.81 -4.31 7.52
N SER A 57 5.76 -4.64 8.40
CA SER A 57 6.33 -3.71 9.38
C SER A 57 7.13 -2.55 8.78
N ARG A 58 7.49 -2.65 7.49
CA ARG A 58 8.20 -1.61 6.73
C ARG A 58 7.37 -0.34 6.51
N TYR A 59 6.06 -0.44 6.63
CA TYR A 59 5.13 0.62 6.26
C TYR A 59 4.60 1.37 7.48
N ASP A 60 4.06 2.55 7.23
CA ASP A 60 3.27 3.32 8.20
C ASP A 60 1.78 3.03 8.04
N ILE A 61 1.34 2.73 6.82
CA ILE A 61 0.02 2.22 6.47
C ILE A 61 0.19 1.10 5.46
N VAL A 62 -0.44 -0.05 5.67
CA VAL A 62 -0.51 -1.13 4.68
C VAL A 62 -1.93 -1.65 4.55
N VAL A 63 -2.40 -1.76 3.31
CA VAL A 63 -3.69 -2.36 2.94
C VAL A 63 -3.44 -3.80 2.51
N ILE A 64 -4.04 -4.77 3.18
CA ILE A 64 -3.96 -6.19 2.85
C ILE A 64 -5.27 -6.64 2.19
N GLN A 65 -5.17 -7.35 1.07
CA GLN A 65 -6.29 -7.96 0.34
C GLN A 65 -6.31 -9.48 0.56
N GLU A 66 -7.34 -10.15 0.04
CA GLU A 66 -7.54 -11.59 0.18
C GLU A 66 -7.60 -12.10 1.63
N VAL A 67 -8.06 -11.24 2.54
CA VAL A 67 -8.24 -11.62 3.95
C VAL A 67 -9.43 -12.57 4.07
N ARG A 68 -9.14 -13.83 4.33
CA ARG A 68 -10.09 -14.93 4.53
C ARG A 68 -9.89 -15.52 5.91
N ASP A 69 -10.35 -14.79 6.93
CA ASP A 69 -10.07 -15.11 8.33
C ASP A 69 -11.30 -14.97 9.23
N SER A 70 -12.27 -15.86 9.06
CA SER A 70 -13.53 -15.86 9.85
C SER A 70 -13.33 -16.01 11.36
N THR A 71 -12.16 -16.47 11.81
CA THR A 71 -11.81 -16.64 13.23
C THR A 71 -10.94 -15.51 13.79
N PHE A 72 -10.58 -14.51 12.98
CA PHE A 72 -9.63 -13.44 13.32
C PHE A 72 -8.25 -13.95 13.78
N PHE A 73 -7.89 -15.21 13.52
CA PHE A 73 -6.63 -15.78 13.98
C PHE A 73 -5.43 -15.16 13.25
N ALA A 74 -5.51 -15.08 11.93
CA ALA A 74 -4.47 -14.55 11.07
C ALA A 74 -4.27 -13.05 11.30
N LEU A 75 -5.37 -12.29 11.35
CA LEU A 75 -5.36 -10.85 11.63
C LEU A 75 -4.76 -10.55 13.00
N ASN A 76 -5.17 -11.28 14.06
CA ASN A 76 -4.63 -11.07 15.40
C ASN A 76 -3.15 -11.45 15.49
N LYS A 77 -2.72 -12.53 14.82
CA LYS A 77 -1.31 -12.92 14.80
C LYS A 77 -0.44 -11.88 14.10
N LEU A 78 -0.88 -11.37 12.96
CA LEU A 78 -0.19 -10.28 12.25
C LEU A 78 -0.14 -9.01 13.12
N TRP A 79 -1.28 -8.59 13.68
CA TRP A 79 -1.37 -7.42 14.54
C TRP A 79 -0.43 -7.52 15.76
N ALA A 80 -0.41 -8.69 16.43
CA ALA A 80 0.48 -8.93 17.56
C ALA A 80 1.97 -8.85 17.15
N GLY A 81 2.33 -9.45 16.01
CA GLY A 81 3.69 -9.36 15.46
C GLY A 81 4.10 -7.93 15.11
N LEU A 82 3.20 -7.16 14.49
CA LEU A 82 3.42 -5.75 14.17
C LEU A 82 3.62 -4.91 15.44
N ASN A 83 2.85 -5.18 16.50
CA ASN A 83 2.95 -4.46 17.78
C ASN A 83 4.30 -4.63 18.49
N LEU A 84 5.12 -5.60 18.10
CA LEU A 84 6.52 -5.71 18.55
C LEU A 84 7.40 -4.56 18.02
N THR A 85 6.97 -3.88 16.96
CA THR A 85 7.71 -2.79 16.29
C THR A 85 7.18 -1.39 16.66
N GLY A 86 6.33 -1.30 17.69
CA GLY A 86 5.60 -0.09 18.09
C GLY A 86 4.09 -0.28 17.96
N PRO A 87 3.26 0.69 18.38
CA PRO A 87 1.81 0.49 18.42
C PRO A 87 1.16 0.59 17.04
N TRP A 88 0.31 -0.40 16.73
CA TRP A 88 -0.43 -0.52 15.48
C TRP A 88 -1.95 -0.57 15.71
N GLY A 89 -2.70 0.06 14.79
CA GLY A 89 -4.14 -0.06 14.68
C GLY A 89 -4.54 -0.97 13.52
N LEU A 90 -5.79 -1.41 13.55
CA LEU A 90 -6.42 -2.22 12.51
C LEU A 90 -7.81 -1.66 12.20
N THR A 91 -8.13 -1.53 10.91
CA THR A 91 -9.47 -1.20 10.42
C THR A 91 -9.83 -2.15 9.28
N LEU A 92 -11.04 -2.70 9.30
CA LEU A 92 -11.49 -3.74 8.39
C LEU A 92 -12.72 -3.27 7.61
N SER A 93 -12.86 -3.77 6.38
CA SER A 93 -14.17 -3.78 5.70
C SER A 93 -15.06 -4.89 6.28
N GLU A 94 -16.33 -4.88 5.89
CA GLU A 94 -17.17 -6.08 5.98
C GLU A 94 -16.61 -7.23 5.12
N PRO A 95 -17.02 -8.49 5.32
CA PRO A 95 -16.76 -9.56 4.36
C PRO A 95 -17.52 -9.34 3.03
N LEU A 96 -16.78 -9.20 1.93
CA LEU A 96 -17.29 -8.83 0.60
C LEU A 96 -17.08 -9.98 -0.40
N GLY A 97 -17.92 -10.03 -1.44
CA GLY A 97 -17.99 -11.13 -2.41
C GLY A 97 -19.43 -11.39 -2.79
N ARG A 98 -19.73 -11.89 -3.99
CA ARG A 98 -21.11 -12.26 -4.36
C ARG A 98 -21.49 -13.64 -3.83
N THR A 99 -20.53 -14.56 -3.82
CA THR A 99 -20.76 -15.97 -3.45
C THR A 99 -20.45 -16.24 -1.97
N SER A 100 -20.38 -17.51 -1.58
CA SER A 100 -19.89 -17.92 -0.26
C SER A 100 -18.39 -17.65 -0.07
N TYR A 101 -17.65 -17.48 -1.17
CA TYR A 101 -16.29 -16.98 -1.13
C TYR A 101 -16.33 -15.49 -0.81
N LYS A 102 -15.86 -15.12 0.39
CA LYS A 102 -15.75 -13.73 0.85
C LYS A 102 -14.32 -13.39 1.23
N GLU A 103 -13.97 -12.12 1.04
CA GLU A 103 -12.71 -11.50 1.46
C GLU A 103 -12.98 -10.23 2.25
N GLN A 104 -11.97 -9.75 2.99
CA GLN A 104 -11.98 -8.43 3.62
C GLN A 104 -10.78 -7.60 3.16
N TYR A 105 -10.92 -6.29 3.22
CA TYR A 105 -9.80 -5.36 3.18
C TYR A 105 -9.35 -5.04 4.60
N ALA A 106 -8.05 -5.16 4.87
CA ALA A 106 -7.48 -4.85 6.18
C ALA A 106 -6.45 -3.72 6.10
N PHE A 107 -6.73 -2.62 6.80
CA PHE A 107 -5.82 -1.49 6.95
C PHE A 107 -5.09 -1.61 8.28
N PHE A 108 -3.79 -1.88 8.21
CA PHE A 108 -2.89 -1.77 9.36
C PHE A 108 -2.16 -0.44 9.31
N TYR A 109 -2.06 0.25 10.43
CA TYR A 109 -1.42 1.57 10.49
C TYR A 109 -0.72 1.83 11.82
N ARG A 110 0.35 2.62 11.81
CA ARG A 110 1.06 3.06 13.02
C ARG A 110 0.28 4.18 13.70
N THR A 111 -0.31 3.89 14.87
CA THR A 111 -1.14 4.85 15.61
C THR A 111 -0.43 6.15 16.04
N PRO A 112 0.91 6.19 16.25
CA PRO A 112 1.59 7.45 16.53
C PRO A 112 1.72 8.38 15.31
N LYS A 113 1.51 7.85 14.11
CA LYS A 113 1.67 8.58 12.83
C LYS A 113 0.34 8.88 12.15
N VAL A 114 -0.67 8.05 12.39
CA VAL A 114 -1.92 8.04 11.64
C VAL A 114 -3.10 7.94 12.60
N THR A 115 -4.08 8.82 12.43
CA THR A 115 -5.38 8.74 13.09
C THR A 115 -6.46 8.47 12.06
N ILE A 116 -7.28 7.44 12.28
CA ILE A 116 -8.46 7.18 11.44
C ILE A 116 -9.59 8.12 11.83
N ARG A 117 -10.16 8.82 10.85
CA ARG A 117 -11.24 9.80 11.06
C ARG A 117 -12.62 9.30 10.63
N GLY A 118 -12.66 8.31 9.76
CA GLY A 118 -13.88 7.66 9.32
C GLY A 118 -13.62 6.54 8.34
N THR A 119 -14.65 5.75 8.08
CA THR A 119 -14.66 4.68 7.08
C THR A 119 -15.87 4.85 6.17
N PHE A 120 -15.77 4.31 4.96
CA PHE A 120 -16.83 4.35 3.97
C PHE A 120 -16.78 3.08 3.11
N GLN A 121 -17.87 2.31 3.12
CA GLN A 121 -18.05 1.17 2.22
C GLN A 121 -18.92 1.65 1.05
N TYR A 122 -18.41 1.52 -0.19
CA TYR A 122 -19.18 1.90 -1.37
C TYR A 122 -20.41 1.00 -1.49
N ASN A 123 -21.58 1.62 -1.62
CA ASN A 123 -22.83 0.88 -1.84
C ASN A 123 -23.07 0.74 -3.35
N ASP A 124 -22.96 -0.50 -3.84
CA ASP A 124 -23.22 -0.89 -5.22
C ASP A 124 -24.49 -1.74 -5.37
N SER A 125 -25.42 -1.71 -4.41
CA SER A 125 -26.61 -2.58 -4.50
C SER A 125 -27.52 -2.29 -5.70
N ALA A 126 -27.36 -1.15 -6.37
CA ALA A 126 -28.17 -0.78 -7.53
C ALA A 126 -27.73 -1.44 -8.85
N LEU A 127 -26.42 -1.63 -9.05
CA LEU A 127 -25.85 -2.17 -10.29
C LEU A 127 -25.06 -3.47 -10.06
N ASP A 128 -24.62 -3.73 -8.84
CA ASP A 128 -23.84 -4.90 -8.41
C ASP A 128 -22.67 -5.17 -9.37
N VAL A 129 -21.85 -4.14 -9.61
CA VAL A 129 -20.69 -4.16 -10.51
C VAL A 129 -19.46 -4.77 -9.86
N PHE A 130 -19.15 -4.40 -8.61
CA PHE A 130 -17.96 -4.88 -7.92
C PHE A 130 -18.17 -6.26 -7.32
N GLU A 131 -17.25 -7.22 -7.53
CA GLU A 131 -17.27 -8.48 -6.77
C GLU A 131 -17.03 -8.22 -5.28
N ARG A 132 -16.15 -7.26 -4.98
CA ARG A 132 -15.84 -6.80 -3.63
C ARG A 132 -15.87 -5.28 -3.60
N GLU A 133 -16.93 -4.73 -3.03
CA GLU A 133 -17.22 -3.30 -3.07
C GLU A 133 -16.06 -2.47 -2.48
N PRO A 134 -15.67 -1.34 -3.10
CA PRO A 134 -14.56 -0.53 -2.60
C PRO A 134 -14.75 -0.06 -1.16
N PHE A 135 -13.68 -0.17 -0.35
CA PHE A 135 -13.68 0.26 1.05
C PHE A 135 -12.66 1.36 1.28
N ALA A 136 -13.10 2.50 1.79
CA ALA A 136 -12.29 3.69 2.01
C ALA A 136 -12.14 4.05 3.49
N VAL A 137 -10.98 4.59 3.84
CA VAL A 137 -10.62 5.04 5.18
C VAL A 137 -10.07 6.46 5.10
N GLU A 138 -10.64 7.40 5.85
CA GLU A 138 -10.10 8.75 6.01
C GLU A 138 -8.95 8.71 7.03
N VAL A 139 -7.75 9.06 6.57
CA VAL A 139 -6.53 9.09 7.38
C VAL A 139 -6.11 10.54 7.64
N GLU A 140 -5.86 10.87 8.90
CA GLU A 140 -5.20 12.11 9.31
C GLU A 140 -3.75 11.82 9.70
N TYR A 141 -2.83 12.63 9.20
CA TYR A 141 -1.39 12.51 9.44
C TYR A 141 -0.71 13.89 9.40
N TYR A 142 0.50 13.99 9.94
CA TYR A 142 1.31 15.18 9.79
C TYR A 142 2.00 15.19 8.42
N SER A 143 1.61 16.14 7.55
CA SER A 143 2.21 16.32 6.24
C SER A 143 3.49 17.13 6.35
N VAL A 144 4.57 16.56 5.84
CA VAL A 144 5.91 17.14 5.87
C VAL A 144 6.10 18.16 4.76
N ALA A 145 5.34 18.04 3.66
CA ALA A 145 5.28 19.06 2.62
C ALA A 145 4.48 20.29 3.05
N LYS A 146 3.42 20.11 3.85
CA LYS A 146 2.54 21.20 4.31
C LYS A 146 2.90 21.75 5.69
N LEU A 147 3.76 21.04 6.44
CA LEU A 147 4.11 21.33 7.83
C LEU A 147 2.88 21.41 8.77
N ALA A 148 1.84 20.64 8.47
CA ALA A 148 0.56 20.67 9.17
C ALA A 148 -0.16 19.32 9.08
N ASN A 149 -1.17 19.11 9.94
CA ASN A 149 -2.05 17.94 9.79
C ASN A 149 -2.80 18.03 8.45
N ASN A 150 -2.78 16.92 7.73
CA ASN A 150 -3.45 16.74 6.46
C ASN A 150 -4.38 15.53 6.55
N ARG A 151 -5.43 15.53 5.72
CA ARG A 151 -6.35 14.39 5.61
C ARG A 151 -6.48 13.97 4.16
N ILE A 152 -6.48 12.68 3.93
CA ILE A 152 -6.82 12.06 2.64
C ILE A 152 -7.68 10.83 2.88
N ALA A 153 -8.32 10.32 1.84
CA ALA A 153 -8.90 8.98 1.86
C ALA A 153 -7.97 7.96 1.17
N LEU A 154 -7.90 6.76 1.72
CA LEU A 154 -7.30 5.60 1.07
C LEU A 154 -8.40 4.58 0.82
N GLN A 155 -8.57 4.13 -0.42
CA GLN A 155 -9.62 3.21 -0.85
C GLN A 155 -9.01 1.93 -1.40
N ALA A 156 -9.39 0.80 -0.83
CA ALA A 156 -9.02 -0.52 -1.32
C ALA A 156 -9.99 -0.97 -2.43
N LEU A 157 -9.43 -1.55 -3.49
CA LEU A 157 -10.17 -2.30 -4.49
C LEU A 157 -9.33 -3.50 -4.95
N HIS A 158 -9.86 -4.72 -4.73
CA HIS A 158 -9.38 -5.95 -5.33
C HIS A 158 -10.39 -6.37 -6.40
N THR A 159 -10.06 -6.18 -7.68
CA THR A 159 -11.02 -6.50 -8.77
C THR A 159 -11.12 -7.99 -9.03
N LYS A 160 -12.26 -8.48 -9.51
CA LYS A 160 -12.35 -9.84 -10.04
C LYS A 160 -11.72 -9.89 -11.44
N PRO A 161 -10.75 -10.80 -11.71
CA PRO A 161 -10.00 -10.79 -12.98
C PRO A 161 -10.84 -10.84 -14.25
N THR A 162 -11.98 -11.54 -14.23
CA THR A 162 -12.87 -11.65 -15.40
C THR A 162 -13.70 -10.38 -15.63
N ASP A 163 -13.85 -9.55 -14.60
CA ASP A 163 -14.73 -8.38 -14.58
C ASP A 163 -13.93 -7.07 -14.43
N THR A 164 -12.59 -7.15 -14.44
CA THR A 164 -11.65 -6.03 -14.24
C THR A 164 -11.99 -4.79 -15.05
N VAL A 165 -12.29 -4.96 -16.35
CA VAL A 165 -12.65 -3.81 -17.20
C VAL A 165 -13.90 -3.10 -16.67
N GLN A 166 -14.93 -3.87 -16.29
CA GLN A 166 -16.20 -3.33 -15.81
C GLN A 166 -16.03 -2.66 -14.43
N GLU A 167 -15.31 -3.30 -13.52
CA GLU A 167 -15.04 -2.74 -12.19
C GLU A 167 -14.21 -1.45 -12.27
N LEU A 168 -13.18 -1.41 -13.12
CA LEU A 168 -12.37 -0.20 -13.31
C LEU A 168 -13.11 0.92 -14.05
N GLN A 169 -14.09 0.60 -14.89
CA GLN A 169 -15.00 1.59 -15.45
C GLN A 169 -15.89 2.24 -14.37
N ALA A 170 -16.27 1.49 -13.32
CA ALA A 170 -17.08 2.00 -12.22
C ALA A 170 -16.25 2.71 -11.13
N LEU A 171 -14.94 2.42 -11.02
CA LEU A 171 -14.06 2.98 -9.99
C LEU A 171 -14.11 4.51 -9.85
N PRO A 172 -14.14 5.34 -10.92
CA PRO A 172 -14.28 6.79 -10.79
C PRO A 172 -15.46 7.23 -9.92
N ASN A 173 -16.62 6.58 -10.07
CA ASN A 173 -17.81 6.91 -9.29
C ASN A 173 -17.66 6.50 -7.83
N ALA A 174 -17.07 5.33 -7.57
CA ALA A 174 -16.76 4.89 -6.22
C ALA A 174 -15.79 5.85 -5.50
N MET A 175 -14.71 6.26 -6.18
CA MET A 175 -13.75 7.23 -5.64
C MET A 175 -14.39 8.58 -5.34
N ARG A 176 -15.24 9.10 -6.25
CA ARG A 176 -15.96 10.36 -6.02
C ARG A 176 -16.94 10.26 -4.85
N ALA A 177 -17.68 9.16 -4.74
CA ALA A 177 -18.61 8.93 -3.64
C ALA A 177 -17.89 8.90 -2.28
N ALA A 178 -16.81 8.11 -2.18
CA ALA A 178 -16.00 8.05 -0.97
C ALA A 178 -15.39 9.42 -0.61
N ASN A 179 -14.82 10.12 -1.58
CA ASN A 179 -14.25 11.46 -1.35
C ASN A 179 -15.31 12.47 -0.91
N ALA A 180 -16.54 12.38 -1.43
CA ALA A 180 -17.66 13.22 -0.99
C ALA A 180 -18.11 12.91 0.44
N SER A 181 -17.97 11.67 0.91
CA SER A 181 -18.25 11.28 2.30
C SER A 181 -17.22 11.79 3.30
N PHE A 182 -16.05 12.25 2.84
CA PHE A 182 -14.98 12.81 3.67
C PHE A 182 -14.69 14.27 3.30
N PRO A 183 -15.53 15.23 3.70
CA PRO A 183 -15.43 16.63 3.25
C PRO A 183 -14.14 17.34 3.67
N ASN A 184 -13.40 16.80 4.65
CA ASN A 184 -12.12 17.34 5.10
C ASN A 184 -10.91 16.74 4.36
N ALA A 185 -11.09 15.64 3.64
CA ALA A 185 -10.04 15.01 2.87
C ALA A 185 -9.64 15.90 1.67
N LYS A 186 -8.33 15.99 1.42
CA LYS A 186 -7.76 16.80 0.32
C LYS A 186 -7.68 16.02 -1.01
N GLY A 187 -8.21 14.81 -1.02
CA GLY A 187 -8.25 13.89 -2.15
C GLY A 187 -8.26 12.45 -1.65
N ILE A 188 -8.26 11.52 -2.59
CA ILE A 188 -8.36 10.09 -2.35
C ILE A 188 -7.35 9.32 -3.20
N ILE A 189 -6.82 8.23 -2.67
CA ILE A 189 -6.01 7.26 -3.40
C ILE A 189 -6.76 5.94 -3.41
N ALA A 190 -7.19 5.46 -4.57
CA ALA A 190 -7.62 4.08 -4.74
C ALA A 190 -6.40 3.21 -5.03
N MET A 191 -6.23 2.12 -4.30
CA MET A 191 -5.07 1.25 -4.44
C MET A 191 -5.44 -0.22 -4.19
N SER A 192 -4.49 -1.12 -4.46
CA SER A 192 -4.53 -2.59 -4.35
C SER A 192 -4.51 -3.31 -5.71
N ASP A 193 -4.65 -4.64 -5.70
CA ASP A 193 -4.71 -5.51 -6.87
C ASP A 193 -5.93 -5.21 -7.76
N MET A 194 -5.67 -4.42 -8.80
CA MET A 194 -6.68 -4.01 -9.77
C MET A 194 -6.70 -4.93 -11.00
N ASN A 195 -5.88 -5.99 -11.04
CA ASN A 195 -5.69 -6.83 -12.23
C ASN A 195 -5.44 -5.99 -13.51
N ALA A 196 -4.84 -4.81 -13.37
CA ALA A 196 -4.89 -3.74 -14.38
C ALA A 196 -3.80 -3.84 -15.47
N ASP A 197 -3.53 -5.06 -15.95
CA ASP A 197 -2.58 -5.31 -17.04
C ASP A 197 -2.79 -6.67 -17.72
N CYS A 198 -1.87 -7.03 -18.64
CA CYS A 198 -1.73 -8.35 -19.24
C CYS A 198 -3.05 -8.86 -19.84
N SER A 199 -3.45 -10.09 -19.54
CA SER A 199 -4.65 -10.71 -20.12
C SER A 199 -5.96 -10.14 -19.59
N TYR A 200 -5.95 -9.49 -18.41
CA TYR A 200 -7.14 -8.98 -17.77
C TYR A 200 -7.51 -7.56 -18.23
N LEU A 201 -6.51 -6.75 -18.59
CA LEU A 201 -6.72 -5.41 -19.12
C LEU A 201 -5.78 -5.12 -20.30
N SER A 202 -6.30 -5.27 -21.52
CA SER A 202 -5.56 -4.91 -22.73
C SER A 202 -5.26 -3.41 -22.80
N SER A 203 -4.18 -3.03 -23.51
CA SER A 203 -3.82 -1.63 -23.70
C SER A 203 -4.91 -0.81 -24.41
N SER A 204 -5.76 -1.43 -25.24
CA SER A 204 -6.88 -0.75 -25.90
C SER A 204 -8.00 -0.42 -24.93
N ASN A 205 -8.39 -1.36 -24.05
CA ASN A 205 -9.40 -1.14 -23.03
C ASN A 205 -8.90 -0.13 -22.00
N ARG A 206 -7.64 -0.24 -21.61
CA ARG A 206 -7.04 0.68 -20.64
C ARG A 206 -7.09 2.14 -21.07
N LYS A 207 -6.81 2.44 -22.35
CA LYS A 207 -6.90 3.80 -22.89
C LYS A 207 -8.30 4.40 -22.81
N GLN A 208 -9.34 3.58 -22.68
CA GLN A 208 -10.73 4.03 -22.55
C GLN A 208 -11.14 4.30 -21.10
N LEU A 209 -10.35 3.84 -20.12
CA LEU A 209 -10.66 4.03 -18.70
C LEU A 209 -10.28 5.43 -18.24
N GLU A 210 -11.25 6.14 -17.65
CA GLU A 210 -11.08 7.51 -17.16
C GLU A 210 -9.87 7.67 -16.22
N ILE A 211 -9.64 6.67 -15.35
CA ILE A 211 -8.56 6.65 -14.35
C ILE A 211 -7.14 6.64 -14.95
N PHE A 212 -6.99 6.32 -16.24
CA PHE A 212 -5.70 6.28 -16.95
C PHE A 212 -5.57 7.37 -18.02
N GLN A 213 -6.58 8.24 -18.17
CA GLN A 213 -6.57 9.30 -19.17
C GLN A 213 -6.00 10.60 -18.61
N ASN A 214 -5.26 11.32 -19.43
CA ASN A 214 -4.78 12.66 -19.08
C ASN A 214 -5.96 13.66 -19.08
N GLY A 215 -5.97 14.58 -18.12
CA GLY A 215 -6.95 15.67 -18.05
C GLY A 215 -8.30 15.31 -17.39
N THR A 216 -8.46 14.07 -16.90
CA THR A 216 -9.68 13.62 -16.18
C THR A 216 -9.62 13.89 -14.67
N GLY A 217 -8.50 14.43 -14.18
CA GLY A 217 -8.27 14.69 -12.75
C GLY A 217 -7.76 13.47 -11.97
N PHE A 218 -7.58 12.33 -12.64
CA PHE A 218 -6.94 11.15 -12.08
C PHE A 218 -5.43 11.15 -12.37
N THR A 219 -4.65 10.54 -11.49
CA THR A 219 -3.20 10.36 -11.68
C THR A 219 -2.80 8.96 -11.25
N SER A 220 -2.18 8.21 -12.16
CA SER A 220 -1.63 6.89 -11.85
C SER A 220 -0.25 7.03 -11.20
N VAL A 221 -0.07 6.35 -10.07
CA VAL A 221 1.17 6.36 -9.28
C VAL A 221 2.09 5.20 -9.69
N ILE A 222 1.50 4.04 -10.01
CA ILE A 222 2.23 2.83 -10.41
C ILE A 222 2.24 2.74 -11.94
N PRO A 223 3.41 2.86 -12.60
CA PRO A 223 3.52 2.80 -14.04
C PRO A 223 3.34 1.37 -14.56
N ASP A 224 3.08 1.24 -15.86
CA ASP A 224 2.87 -0.08 -16.52
C ASP A 224 4.12 -0.92 -16.63
N THR A 225 5.27 -0.27 -16.51
CA THR A 225 6.57 -0.95 -16.59
C THR A 225 6.94 -1.63 -15.28
N PHE A 226 6.07 -1.60 -14.26
CA PHE A 226 6.31 -2.30 -13.01
C PHE A 226 5.70 -3.69 -13.08
N ASP A 227 6.52 -4.69 -12.82
CA ASP A 227 6.04 -6.02 -12.47
C ASP A 227 5.62 -6.02 -11.00
N THR A 228 4.35 -6.31 -10.71
CA THR A 228 3.81 -6.44 -9.35
C THR A 228 3.51 -7.89 -8.97
N THR A 229 3.97 -8.85 -9.77
CA THR A 229 3.72 -10.28 -9.59
C THR A 229 5.01 -11.03 -9.23
N SER A 230 4.94 -11.95 -8.27
CA SER A 230 6.11 -12.75 -7.85
C SER A 230 6.19 -14.12 -8.54
N THR A 231 5.21 -14.43 -9.39
CA THR A 231 5.19 -15.68 -10.15
C THR A 231 6.25 -15.66 -11.24
N ALA A 232 7.00 -16.75 -11.36
CA ALA A 232 8.04 -16.84 -12.39
C ALA A 232 7.43 -16.77 -13.80
N GLY A 233 7.96 -15.86 -14.62
CA GLY A 233 7.56 -15.69 -16.02
C GLY A 233 6.35 -14.78 -16.24
N THR A 234 5.84 -14.13 -15.19
CA THR A 234 4.90 -13.02 -15.31
C THR A 234 5.63 -11.67 -15.25
N ASP A 235 5.07 -10.67 -15.92
CA ASP A 235 5.53 -9.27 -15.92
C ASP A 235 4.29 -8.40 -16.13
N CYS A 236 3.59 -8.13 -15.03
CA CYS A 236 2.26 -7.51 -15.06
C CYS A 236 2.12 -6.45 -13.97
N ALA A 237 1.64 -5.26 -14.35
CA ALA A 237 1.31 -4.18 -13.42
C ALA A 237 -0.14 -4.34 -12.89
N TYR A 238 -0.42 -5.42 -12.17
CA TYR A 238 -1.77 -5.69 -11.65
C TYR A 238 -2.16 -4.74 -10.50
N ASP A 239 -1.23 -4.54 -9.56
CA ASP A 239 -1.43 -3.70 -8.39
C ASP A 239 -1.21 -2.23 -8.75
N ARG A 240 -2.19 -1.38 -8.45
CA ARG A 240 -2.16 0.03 -8.82
C ARG A 240 -2.42 0.93 -7.63
N ALA A 241 -2.03 2.19 -7.78
CA ALA A 241 -2.49 3.29 -6.96
C ALA A 241 -2.88 4.46 -7.89
N ILE A 242 -4.11 4.95 -7.73
CA ILE A 242 -4.74 5.99 -8.55
C ILE A 242 -5.20 7.11 -7.63
N ILE A 243 -4.73 8.32 -7.89
CA ILE A 243 -5.11 9.53 -7.14
C ILE A 243 -6.30 10.19 -7.83
N LEU A 244 -7.24 10.70 -7.04
CA LEU A 244 -8.20 11.73 -7.42
C LEU A 244 -8.07 12.92 -6.47
N GLY A 245 -7.79 14.09 -7.04
CA GLY A 245 -7.65 15.35 -6.31
C GLY A 245 -6.20 15.87 -6.23
N GLN A 246 -6.05 17.20 -6.29
CA GLN A 246 -4.74 17.88 -6.37
C GLN A 246 -4.06 18.09 -5.00
N GLY A 247 -4.73 17.74 -3.91
CA GLY A 247 -4.22 17.93 -2.55
C GLY A 247 -3.39 16.77 -2.01
N VAL A 248 -3.22 15.71 -2.81
CA VAL A 248 -2.46 14.49 -2.52
C VAL A 248 -1.11 14.57 -3.21
N VAL A 249 -0.02 14.47 -2.44
CA VAL A 249 1.35 14.50 -2.96
C VAL A 249 2.03 13.19 -2.60
N VAL A 250 2.42 12.43 -3.62
CA VAL A 250 3.15 11.17 -3.44
C VAL A 250 4.44 11.15 -4.25
N SER A 251 5.43 10.38 -3.80
CA SER A 251 6.65 10.09 -4.57
C SER A 251 7.26 8.76 -4.17
N GLY A 252 8.28 8.32 -4.91
CA GLY A 252 9.00 7.07 -4.60
C GLY A 252 8.13 5.82 -4.78
N ALA A 253 7.26 5.82 -5.79
CA ALA A 253 6.51 4.64 -6.18
C ALA A 253 7.47 3.49 -6.55
N ALA A 254 7.24 2.31 -5.99
CA ALA A 254 8.04 1.12 -6.25
C ALA A 254 7.23 -0.16 -6.03
N THR A 255 7.70 -1.27 -6.63
CA THR A 255 7.33 -2.62 -6.22
C THR A 255 8.37 -3.13 -5.21
N TYR A 256 7.93 -3.62 -4.05
CA TYR A 256 8.82 -4.27 -3.10
C TYR A 256 9.00 -5.76 -3.42
N ARG A 257 10.03 -6.07 -4.22
CA ARG A 257 10.49 -7.42 -4.58
C ARG A 257 11.02 -8.18 -3.37
N PHE A 258 10.14 -8.66 -2.50
CA PHE A 258 10.54 -9.24 -1.21
C PHE A 258 11.40 -10.51 -1.34
N ASP A 259 11.27 -11.22 -2.45
CA ASP A 259 12.10 -12.34 -2.85
C ASP A 259 13.57 -11.94 -2.99
N ASP A 260 13.85 -10.88 -3.75
CA ASP A 260 15.20 -10.36 -3.93
C ASP A 260 15.76 -9.78 -2.63
N GLN A 261 14.93 -9.01 -1.93
CA GLN A 261 15.34 -8.26 -0.74
C GLN A 261 15.62 -9.18 0.45
N LEU A 262 14.90 -10.31 0.53
CA LEU A 262 15.06 -11.32 1.60
C LEU A 262 15.80 -12.58 1.12
N ARG A 263 16.21 -12.61 -0.16
CA ARG A 263 16.92 -13.73 -0.82
C ARG A 263 16.18 -15.06 -0.69
N LEU A 264 14.89 -15.05 -1.03
CA LEU A 264 14.01 -16.20 -0.91
C LEU A 264 14.11 -17.08 -2.15
N ASP A 265 13.88 -18.38 -1.95
CA ASP A 265 13.60 -19.28 -3.06
C ASP A 265 12.16 -19.09 -3.58
N VAL A 266 11.88 -19.68 -4.75
CA VAL A 266 10.57 -19.56 -5.42
C VAL A 266 9.45 -20.11 -4.55
N ASP A 267 9.66 -21.25 -3.90
CA ASP A 267 8.63 -21.90 -3.08
C ASP A 267 8.25 -21.05 -1.87
N THR A 268 9.24 -20.47 -1.18
CA THR A 268 9.00 -19.57 -0.05
C THR A 268 8.35 -18.27 -0.51
N THR A 269 8.75 -17.75 -1.67
CA THR A 269 8.17 -16.54 -2.26
C THR A 269 6.68 -16.73 -2.52
N LEU A 270 6.31 -17.80 -3.22
CA LEU A 270 4.91 -18.11 -3.53
C LEU A 270 4.12 -18.53 -2.28
N ALA A 271 4.76 -19.13 -1.29
CA ALA A 271 4.12 -19.40 -0.01
C ALA A 271 3.75 -18.11 0.75
N ILE A 272 4.50 -17.01 0.57
CA ILE A 272 4.13 -15.68 1.07
C ILE A 272 2.99 -15.10 0.23
N SER A 273 3.22 -14.84 -1.05
CA SER A 273 2.20 -14.34 -1.99
C SER A 273 2.70 -14.43 -3.44
N ASP A 274 1.77 -14.53 -4.39
CA ASP A 274 1.99 -14.41 -5.84
C ASP A 274 2.02 -12.94 -6.34
N HIS A 275 1.77 -11.98 -5.46
CA HIS A 275 1.92 -10.54 -5.70
C HIS A 275 3.03 -9.95 -4.84
N TYR A 276 3.65 -8.87 -5.29
CA TYR A 276 4.51 -8.02 -4.47
C TYR A 276 3.73 -6.82 -3.94
N PRO A 277 4.08 -6.28 -2.76
CA PRO A 277 3.54 -5.00 -2.33
C PRO A 277 3.95 -3.88 -3.28
N ILE A 278 2.99 -3.03 -3.66
CA ILE A 278 3.29 -1.69 -4.18
C ILE A 278 3.49 -0.74 -3.00
N GLU A 279 4.44 0.19 -3.11
CA GLU A 279 4.76 1.16 -2.08
C GLU A 279 4.98 2.56 -2.65
N PHE A 280 4.68 3.59 -1.85
CA PHE A 280 4.98 4.98 -2.15
C PHE A 280 5.04 5.80 -0.85
N ASN A 281 5.60 7.01 -0.92
CA ASN A 281 5.67 7.95 0.19
C ASN A 281 4.61 9.04 0.02
N LEU A 282 3.86 9.32 1.07
CA LEU A 282 2.83 10.35 1.15
C LEU A 282 3.33 11.55 1.95
N TYR A 283 3.29 12.75 1.35
CA TYR A 283 3.92 13.96 1.87
C TYR A 283 2.97 14.97 2.47
#